data_AF-A0A1V2QQT7-F1
#
_entry.id   AF-A0A1V2QQT7-F1
#
_cell.length_a   1.000
_cell.length_b   1.000
_cell.length_c   1.000
_cell.angle_alpha   90.00
_cell.angle_beta   90.00
_cell.angle_gamma   90.00
#
_symmetry.space_group_name_H-M   'P 1'
#
loop_
_entity.id
_entity.type
_entity.pdbx_description
1 polymer ?
#
loop_
_entity_poly.entity_id
_entity_poly.type
_entity_poly.pdbx_seq_one_letter_code
_entity_poly.pdbx_strand_id
1 'polypeptide(L)' 'MDVRFMRAEPTMAFPRGRLLAVRGGRLHVLAPDGWDVVSGPRPEGARPISRGEAADWCRFEGFDDAVLDAVPVPE' A
#
# COMPACT_ATOMS: atom_id res chain seq x y z
N MET A 1 0.99 15.31 -7.32
CA MET A 1 1.90 14.16 -7.28
C MET A 1 1.06 12.95 -6.98
N ASP A 2 0.65 12.22 -8.01
CA ASP A 2 -0.31 11.13 -7.90
C ASP A 2 0.25 9.95 -7.11
N VAL A 3 -0.59 9.40 -6.23
CA VAL A 3 -0.31 8.17 -5.49
C VAL A 3 -0.95 7.02 -6.25
N ARG A 4 -0.17 5.97 -6.52
CA ARG A 4 -0.67 4.74 -7.13
C ARG A 4 -0.73 3.62 -6.10
N PHE A 5 -1.93 3.15 -5.79
CA PHE A 5 -2.12 2.01 -4.89
C PHE A 5 -1.96 0.69 -5.62
N MET A 6 -1.41 -0.29 -4.92
CA MET A 6 -1.22 -1.65 -5.41
C MET A 6 -1.47 -2.66 -4.30
N ARG A 7 -1.83 -3.88 -4.69
CA ARG A 7 -1.97 -5.02 -3.81
C ARG A 7 -0.86 -6.01 -4.09
N ALA A 8 -0.06 -6.33 -3.07
CA ALA A 8 0.92 -7.41 -3.15
C ALA A 8 0.22 -8.77 -3.21
N GLU A 9 0.93 -9.81 -3.66
CA GLU A 9 0.36 -11.15 -3.64
C GLU A 9 0.06 -11.61 -2.19
N PRO A 10 -1.04 -12.37 -2.02
CA PRO A 10 -1.29 -13.10 -0.79
C PRO A 10 -0.14 -14.03 -0.44
N THR A 11 0.29 -14.00 0.83
CA THR A 11 1.29 -14.94 1.37
C THR A 11 0.72 -15.61 2.61
N MET A 12 1.39 -16.66 3.12
CA MET A 12 0.97 -17.30 4.39
C MET A 12 0.91 -16.31 5.56
N ALA A 13 1.78 -15.30 5.59
CA ALA A 13 1.78 -14.27 6.62
C ALA A 13 0.77 -13.14 6.36
N PHE A 14 0.40 -12.92 5.08
CA PHE A 14 -0.52 -11.86 4.65
C PHE A 14 -1.53 -12.46 3.67
N PRO A 15 -2.58 -13.15 4.17
CA PRO A 15 -3.50 -13.92 3.32
C PRO A 15 -4.31 -13.06 2.35
N ARG A 16 -4.32 -11.74 2.50
CA ARG A 16 -4.95 -10.79 1.57
C ARG A 16 -3.94 -9.95 0.79
N GLY A 17 -2.65 -10.20 0.99
CA GLY A 17 -1.56 -9.37 0.48
C GLY A 17 -1.46 -8.03 1.23
N ARG A 18 -0.29 -7.40 1.15
CA ARG A 18 -0.06 -6.07 1.74
C ARG A 18 -0.56 -4.96 0.83
N LEU A 19 -1.03 -3.87 1.43
CA LEU A 19 -1.29 -2.63 0.69
C LEU A 19 0.03 -1.92 0.40
N LEU A 20 0.23 -1.55 -0.86
CA LEU A 20 1.38 -0.83 -1.34
C LEU A 20 0.93 0.49 -1.96
N ALA A 21 1.80 1.49 -1.91
CA ALA A 21 1.62 2.76 -2.60
C ALA A 21 2.91 3.16 -3.30
N VAL A 22 2.79 3.74 -4.49
CA VAL A 22 3.91 4.39 -5.19
C VAL A 22 3.64 5.88 -5.23
N ARG A 23 4.58 6.66 -4.68
CA ARG A 23 4.55 8.12 -4.72
C ARG A 23 5.94 8.64 -5.08
N GLY A 24 6.05 9.42 -6.15
CA GLY A 24 7.34 9.96 -6.61
C GLY A 24 8.39 8.90 -6.95
N GLY A 25 7.96 7.73 -7.44
CA GLY A 25 8.87 6.63 -7.74
C GLY A 25 9.37 5.83 -6.53
N ARG A 26 9.01 6.22 -5.30
CA ARG A 26 9.28 5.42 -4.10
C ARG A 26 8.12 4.47 -3.81
N LEU A 27 8.44 3.26 -3.42
CA LEU A 27 7.50 2.24 -2.99
C LEU A 27 7.31 2.33 -1.48
N HIS A 28 6.05 2.34 -1.05
CA HIS A 28 5.65 2.32 0.34
C HIS A 28 4.79 1.09 0.62
N VAL A 29 4.90 0.54 1.82
CA VAL A 29 4.04 -0.52 2.33
C VAL A 29 3.30 -0.04 3.55
N LEU A 30 2.01 -0.36 3.64
CA LEU A 30 1.23 -0.07 4.84
C LEU A 30 1.54 -1.15 5.88
N ALA A 31 2.24 -0.73 6.92
CA ALA A 31 2.49 -1.48 8.15
C ALA A 31 1.46 -1.07 9.23
N PRO A 32 1.36 -1.80 10.35
CA PRO A 32 0.43 -1.48 11.44
C PRO A 32 0.61 -0.08 12.04
N ASP A 33 1.83 0.43 12.02
CA ASP A 33 2.24 1.74 12.54
C ASP A 33 2.17 2.87 11.51
N GLY A 34 2.00 2.55 10.22
CA GLY A 34 1.87 3.52 9.15
C GLY A 34 2.56 3.09 7.86
N TRP A 35 2.91 4.07 7.03
CA TRP A 35 3.59 3.81 5.75
C TRP A 35 5.10 3.74 5.92
N ASP A 36 5.65 2.56 5.65
CA ASP A 36 7.08 2.35 5.57
C ASP A 36 7.58 2.44 4.13
N VAL A 37 8.73 3.10 3.93
CA VAL A 37 9.45 3.07 2.66
C VAL A 37 10.08 1.70 2.48
N VAL A 38 9.82 1.06 1.34
CA VAL A 38 10.45 -0.20 0.97
C VAL A 38 11.55 0.07 -0.03
N SER A 39 12.78 -0.21 0.38
CA SER A 39 13.94 -0.24 -0.52
C SER A 39 13.92 -1.55 -1.29
N GLY A 40 13.60 -1.49 -2.58
CA GLY A 40 13.61 -2.66 -3.45
C GLY A 40 12.69 -2.52 -4.66
N PRO A 41 12.78 -3.47 -5.62
CA PRO A 41 11.85 -3.51 -6.73
C PRO A 41 10.43 -3.78 -6.22
N ARG A 42 9.44 -3.31 -6.99
CA ARG A 42 8.03 -3.68 -6.75
C ARG A 42 7.91 -5.21 -6.69
N PRO A 43 7.28 -5.77 -5.64
CA PRO A 43 7.16 -7.22 -5.53
C PRO A 43 6.48 -7.81 -6.77
N GLU A 44 6.99 -8.96 -7.21
CA GLU A 44 6.41 -9.70 -8.33
C GLU A 44 4.95 -10.06 -7.99
N GLY A 45 4.07 -9.97 -9.00
CA GLY A 45 2.63 -10.17 -8.83
C GLY A 45 1.87 -9.02 -8.16
N ALA A 46 2.53 -7.92 -7.75
CA ALA A 46 1.82 -6.75 -7.25
C ALA A 46 0.96 -6.10 -8.34
N ARG A 47 -0.36 -6.11 -8.13
CA ARG A 47 -1.35 -5.58 -9.08
C ARG A 47 -1.79 -4.17 -8.69
N PRO A 48 -1.91 -3.22 -9.63
CA PRO A 48 -2.50 -1.92 -9.35
C PRO A 48 -3.96 -2.10 -8.92
N ILE A 49 -4.38 -1.30 -7.94
CA ILE A 49 -5.76 -1.29 -7.46
C ILE A 49 -6.28 0.15 -7.41
N SER A 50 -7.59 0.30 -7.45
CA SER A 50 -8.24 1.60 -7.32
C SER A 50 -8.14 2.12 -5.88
N ARG A 51 -8.31 3.44 -5.69
CA ARG A 51 -8.39 4.03 -4.35
C ARG A 51 -9.54 3.43 -3.51
N GLY A 52 -10.68 3.13 -4.13
CA GLY A 52 -11.79 2.43 -3.48
C GLY A 52 -11.40 1.06 -2.96
N GLU A 53 -10.76 0.23 -3.79
CA GLU A 53 -10.25 -1.09 -3.38
C GLU A 53 -9.17 -1.02 -2.29
N ALA A 54 -8.39 0.05 -2.26
CA ALA A 54 -7.45 0.32 -1.18
C ALA A 54 -8.22 0.62 0.13
N ALA A 55 -9.25 1.46 0.08
CA ALA A 55 -10.09 1.80 1.23
C ALA A 55 -10.86 0.60 1.78
N ASP A 56 -11.44 -0.23 0.90
CA ASP A 56 -12.10 -1.47 1.30
C ASP A 56 -11.17 -2.41 2.07
N TRP A 57 -9.91 -2.51 1.64
CA TRP A 57 -8.93 -3.30 2.36
C TRP A 57 -8.50 -2.66 3.67
N CYS A 58 -8.32 -1.34 3.72
CA CYS A 58 -8.04 -0.63 4.97
C CYS A 58 -9.14 -0.95 5.98
N ARG A 59 -10.40 -0.77 5.60
CA ARG A 59 -11.55 -1.09 6.42
C ARG A 59 -11.57 -2.55 6.88
N PHE A 60 -11.20 -3.49 6.00
CA PHE A 60 -11.18 -4.91 6.33
C PHE A 60 -10.08 -5.27 7.36
N GLU A 61 -8.89 -4.69 7.20
CA GLU A 61 -7.74 -4.92 8.09
C GLU A 61 -7.80 -4.05 9.36
N GLY A 62 -8.79 -3.16 9.47
CA GLY A 62 -8.98 -2.26 10.62
C GLY A 62 -8.20 -0.96 10.57
N PHE A 63 -7.66 -0.59 9.40
CA PHE A 63 -7.07 0.73 9.16
C PHE A 63 -8.14 1.78 8.81
N ASP A 64 -7.90 3.01 9.24
CA ASP A 64 -8.67 4.19 8.83
C ASP A 64 -8.42 4.53 7.35
N ASP A 65 -9.42 5.03 6.62
CA ASP A 65 -9.25 5.43 5.22
C ASP A 65 -8.31 6.64 5.06
N ALA A 66 -8.18 7.47 6.10
CA ALA A 66 -7.26 8.60 6.14
C ALA A 66 -5.79 8.18 5.93
N VAL A 67 -5.43 6.93 6.20
CA VAL A 67 -4.07 6.44 5.95
C VAL A 67 -3.73 6.51 4.45
N LEU A 68 -4.71 6.42 3.55
CA LEU A 68 -4.48 6.53 2.11
C LEU A 68 -3.99 7.93 1.70
N ASP A 69 -4.30 8.95 2.47
CA ASP A 69 -3.83 10.33 2.25
C ASP A 69 -2.50 10.62 2.97
N ALA A 70 -2.12 9.77 3.93
CA ALA A 70 -0.90 9.90 4.73
C ALA A 70 0.35 9.28 4.07
N VAL A 71 0.31 8.90 2.79
CA VAL A 71 1.47 8.33 2.09
C VAL A 71 2.60 9.37 2.04
N PRO A 72 3.80 9.10 2.60
CA PRO A 72 4.88 10.09 2.68
C PRO A 72 5.28 10.64 1.31
N VAL A 73 5.53 11.95 1.24
CA VAL A 73 6.10 12.58 0.04
C VAL A 73 7.61 12.35 0.06
N PRO A 74 8.22 11.82 -1.01
CA PRO A 74 9.68 11.81 -1.08
C PRO A 74 10.19 13.26 -1.13
N GLU A 75 11.02 13.62 -0.15
CA GLU A 75 11.92 14.79 -0.22
C GLU A 75 12.94 14.65 -1.35
#